data_AF-A0A9D1CJS4-F1
#
_entry.id   AF-A0A9D1CJS4-F1
#
_cell.length_a   1.000
_cell.length_b   1.000
_cell.length_c   1.000
_cell.angle_alpha   90.00
_cell.angle_beta   90.00
_cell.angle_gamma   90.00
#
_symmetry.space_group_name_H-M   'P 1'
#
loop_
_entity.id
_entity.type
_entity.pdbx_description
1 polymer ?
#
loop_
_entity_poly.entity_id
_entity_poly.type
_entity_poly.pdbx_seq_one_letter_code
_entity_poly.pdbx_strand_id
1 'polypeptide(L)'
;MMRCINFDGQFERYATEWMRQNAAQFHNNVDAMEAKMPDVYLQWLNEPADWLDGATPGAYFLRFDDAAALTEMMCEYHRRGVPVPNQLLERLTSLGAEAEEALLALLAREDAPQESVLTAVSLLGEMESSAPMARYVDWIVRRAEHDDRAEMAAEALTAMGAAVVAPVLAHVEEATPSGKETFLDILCNFPGDERILALGLALLRERPEKTALFASLLGKLGDPRAIPALQQALDAPGIHYLDYLELRNAVEALGGDVRCERDFSGDPYYESLRRME
;
A
#
# COMPACT_ATOMS: atom_id res chain seq x y z
N MET A 1 5.54 -10.05 32.33
CA MET A 1 4.35 -9.50 31.64
C MET A 1 4.83 -8.46 30.66
N MET A 2 4.33 -8.46 29.42
CA MET A 2 4.66 -7.42 28.44
C MET A 2 4.08 -6.07 28.87
N ARG A 3 4.81 -4.99 28.59
CA ARG A 3 4.41 -3.61 28.89
C ARG A 3 4.50 -2.79 27.60
N CYS A 4 3.52 -1.94 27.37
CA CYS A 4 3.58 -0.92 26.33
C CYS A 4 4.47 0.24 26.83
N ILE A 5 5.68 0.33 26.26
CA ILE A 5 6.74 1.27 26.63
C ILE A 5 7.08 2.09 25.39
N ASN A 6 7.19 3.42 25.51
CA ASN A 6 7.60 4.25 24.38
C ASN A 6 9.11 4.12 24.13
N PHE A 7 9.53 3.20 23.25
CA PHE A 7 10.94 2.96 22.91
C PHE A 7 11.57 4.18 22.23
N ASP A 8 10.85 4.86 21.35
CA ASP A 8 11.32 6.08 20.68
C ASP A 8 11.65 7.17 21.69
N GLY A 9 10.76 7.41 22.65
CA GLY A 9 11.00 8.36 23.74
C GLY A 9 12.15 7.95 24.67
N GLN A 10 12.47 6.65 24.79
CA GLN A 10 13.67 6.21 25.52
C GLN A 10 14.94 6.46 24.71
N PHE A 11 14.91 6.21 23.40
CA PHE A 11 16.02 6.51 22.52
C PHE A 11 16.28 8.01 22.40
N GLU A 12 15.25 8.85 22.28
CA GLU A 12 15.38 10.32 22.25
C GLU A 12 16.16 10.85 23.47
N ARG A 13 15.85 10.33 24.66
CA ARG A 13 16.56 10.68 25.90
C ARG A 13 18.02 10.23 25.86
N TYR A 14 18.25 9.00 25.40
CA TYR A 14 19.60 8.45 25.24
C TYR A 14 20.44 9.25 24.23
N ALA A 15 19.88 9.53 23.06
CA ALA A 15 20.51 10.30 22.00
C ALA A 15 20.83 11.73 22.44
N THR A 16 19.91 12.40 23.15
CA THR A 16 20.14 13.74 23.71
C THR A 16 21.32 13.75 24.68
N GLU A 17 21.40 12.76 25.57
CA GLU A 17 22.51 12.65 26.51
C GLU A 17 23.82 12.31 25.80
N TRP A 18 23.79 11.41 24.82
CA TRP A 18 24.95 11.09 24.00
C TRP A 18 25.49 12.34 23.28
N MET A 19 24.62 13.14 22.65
CA MET A 19 25.01 14.38 21.99
C MET A 19 25.64 15.36 22.99
N ARG A 20 25.05 15.51 24.19
CA ARG A 20 25.59 16.38 25.24
C ARG A 20 26.99 15.96 25.68
N GLN A 21 27.23 14.67 25.84
CA GLN A 21 28.53 14.13 26.25
C GLN A 21 29.59 14.23 25.16
N ASN A 22 29.19 14.10 23.89
CA ASN A 22 30.09 14.09 22.74
C ASN A 22 30.26 15.47 22.07
N ALA A 23 29.47 16.48 22.46
CA ALA A 23 29.48 17.81 21.83
C ALA A 23 30.87 18.43 21.70
N ALA A 24 31.72 18.32 22.74
CA ALA A 24 33.08 18.85 22.72
C ALA A 24 33.99 18.11 21.71
N GLN A 25 33.85 16.79 21.60
CA GLN A 25 34.62 15.96 20.66
C GLN A 25 34.29 16.30 19.20
N PHE A 26 33.03 16.65 18.93
CA PHE A 26 32.57 17.03 17.59
C PHE A 26 32.60 18.55 17.34
N HIS A 27 33.28 19.34 18.19
CA HIS A 27 33.34 20.80 18.07
C HIS A 27 31.96 21.49 17.99
N ASN A 28 30.94 20.94 18.66
CA ASN A 28 29.54 21.35 18.60
C ASN A 28 28.93 21.30 17.17
N ASN A 29 29.50 20.50 16.27
CA ASN A 29 28.94 20.28 14.95
C ASN A 29 27.78 19.28 15.04
N VAL A 30 26.55 19.78 14.88
CA VAL A 30 25.31 18.99 14.97
C VAL A 30 25.23 17.98 13.83
N ASP A 31 25.47 18.40 12.58
CA ASP A 31 25.41 17.51 11.41
C ASP A 31 26.35 16.29 11.56
N ALA A 32 27.56 16.52 12.10
CA ALA A 32 28.53 15.45 12.34
C ALA A 32 28.09 14.47 13.43
N MET A 33 27.35 14.94 14.44
CA MET A 33 26.75 14.08 15.47
C MET A 33 25.52 13.35 14.94
N GLU A 34 24.67 14.02 14.16
CA GLU A 34 23.50 13.41 13.50
C GLU A 34 23.91 12.27 12.57
N ALA A 35 25.02 12.43 11.85
CA ALA A 35 25.60 11.37 11.03
C ALA A 35 26.02 10.11 11.82
N LYS A 36 26.14 10.21 13.15
CA LYS A 36 26.43 9.08 14.04
C LYS A 36 25.20 8.43 14.65
N MET A 37 24.01 9.00 14.47
CA MET A 37 22.78 8.48 15.08
C MET A 37 22.48 7.01 14.75
N PRO A 38 22.76 6.48 13.53
CA PRO A 38 22.60 5.05 13.27
C PRO A 38 23.48 4.17 14.19
N ASP A 39 24.76 4.54 14.37
CA ASP A 39 25.69 3.83 15.24
C ASP A 39 25.26 3.93 16.72
N VAL A 40 24.80 5.11 17.14
CA VAL A 40 24.30 5.37 18.50
C VAL A 40 23.04 4.57 18.79
N TYR A 41 22.14 4.44 17.82
CA TYR A 41 20.95 3.59 17.93
C TYR A 41 21.33 2.12 18.11
N LEU A 42 22.28 1.61 17.32
CA LEU A 42 22.79 0.25 17.47
C LEU A 42 23.43 0.02 18.83
N GLN A 43 24.19 1.00 19.34
CA GLN A 43 24.74 0.93 20.69
C GLN A 43 23.62 0.84 21.73
N TRP A 44 22.63 1.74 21.66
CA TRP A 44 21.49 1.76 22.57
C TRP A 44 20.71 0.44 22.58
N LEU A 45 20.49 -0.18 21.42
CA LEU A 45 19.83 -1.49 21.32
C LEU A 45 20.57 -2.61 22.08
N ASN A 46 21.88 -2.48 22.26
CA ASN A 46 22.75 -3.48 22.88
C ASN A 46 23.16 -3.13 24.32
N GLU A 47 22.76 -1.98 24.85
CA GLU A 47 23.08 -1.56 26.21
C GLU A 47 21.97 -2.01 27.19
N PRO A 48 22.32 -2.63 28.33
CA PRO A 48 21.34 -2.97 29.37
C PRO A 48 20.60 -1.72 29.87
N ALA A 49 19.28 -1.85 30.03
CA ALA A 49 18.43 -0.77 30.49
C ALA A 49 17.70 -1.12 31.78
N ASP A 50 17.80 -0.24 32.79
CA ASP A 50 17.10 -0.41 34.07
C ASP A 50 15.57 -0.45 33.90
N TRP A 51 15.03 0.32 32.95
CA TRP A 51 13.59 0.32 32.64
C TRP A 51 13.12 -0.96 31.94
N LEU A 52 14.04 -1.85 31.57
CA LEU A 52 13.82 -3.21 31.06
C LEU A 52 14.30 -4.30 32.01
N ASP A 53 14.49 -3.97 33.30
CA ASP A 53 14.98 -4.88 34.33
C ASP A 53 16.36 -5.48 33.97
N GLY A 54 17.24 -4.66 33.38
CA GLY A 54 18.61 -5.03 33.01
C GLY A 54 18.75 -5.73 31.66
N ALA A 55 17.66 -5.90 30.91
CA ALA A 55 17.75 -6.37 29.53
C ALA A 55 18.07 -5.24 28.56
N THR A 56 18.55 -5.60 27.37
CA THR A 56 18.79 -4.63 26.30
C THR A 56 17.50 -4.36 25.51
N PRO A 57 17.30 -3.16 24.95
CA PRO A 57 16.14 -2.86 24.10
C PRO A 57 16.02 -3.82 22.91
N GLY A 58 17.13 -4.16 22.26
CA GLY A 58 17.17 -5.08 21.12
C GLY A 58 16.75 -6.51 21.46
N ALA A 59 17.02 -6.98 22.67
CA ALA A 59 16.67 -8.34 23.09
C ALA A 59 15.36 -8.41 23.89
N TYR A 60 14.69 -7.28 24.16
CA TYR A 60 13.57 -7.24 25.08
C TYR A 60 12.45 -8.20 24.69
N PHE A 61 12.02 -8.16 23.42
CA PHE A 61 10.90 -8.97 22.95
C PHE A 61 11.26 -10.44 22.70
N LEU A 62 12.55 -10.79 22.59
CA LEU A 62 13.01 -12.17 22.38
C LEU A 62 12.63 -13.15 23.50
N ARG A 63 12.19 -12.64 24.66
CA ARG A 63 11.72 -13.46 25.79
C ARG A 63 10.26 -13.94 25.66
N PHE A 64 9.56 -13.51 24.62
CA PHE A 64 8.16 -13.82 24.40
C PHE A 64 8.00 -14.64 23.12
N ASP A 65 7.29 -15.77 23.24
CA ASP A 65 7.13 -16.75 22.16
C ASP A 65 5.64 -16.95 21.77
N ASP A 66 4.74 -16.22 22.43
CA ASP A 66 3.31 -16.26 22.15
C ASP A 66 2.97 -15.19 21.10
N ALA A 67 2.77 -15.64 19.86
CA ALA A 67 2.43 -14.78 18.73
C ALA A 67 1.14 -13.98 18.98
N ALA A 68 0.10 -14.60 19.53
CA ALA A 68 -1.16 -13.92 19.81
C ALA A 68 -0.99 -12.82 20.85
N ALA A 69 -0.18 -13.08 21.89
CA ALA A 69 0.12 -12.07 22.90
C ALA A 69 0.97 -10.91 22.34
N LEU A 70 1.89 -11.17 21.40
CA LEU A 70 2.68 -10.14 20.71
C LEU A 70 1.81 -9.31 19.75
N THR A 71 0.90 -9.94 19.00
CA THR A 71 -0.09 -9.27 18.16
C THR A 71 -1.02 -8.38 19.00
N GLU A 72 -1.47 -8.86 20.16
CA GLU A 72 -2.30 -8.06 21.07
C GLU A 72 -1.51 -6.90 21.67
N MET A 73 -0.21 -7.09 21.96
CA MET A 73 0.67 -6.01 22.39
C MET A 73 0.82 -4.95 21.29
N MET A 74 1.00 -5.33 20.03
CA MET A 74 1.01 -4.40 18.89
C MET A 74 -0.29 -3.59 18.82
N CYS A 75 -1.44 -4.25 19.02
CA CYS A 75 -2.73 -3.55 19.05
C CYS A 75 -2.83 -2.56 20.21
N GLU A 76 -2.26 -2.90 21.38
CA GLU A 76 -2.22 -2.00 22.53
C GLU A 76 -1.34 -0.77 22.29
N TYR A 77 -0.19 -0.91 21.60
CA TYR A 77 0.63 0.23 21.20
C TYR A 77 -0.17 1.24 20.36
N HIS A 78 -0.86 0.74 19.32
CA HIS A 78 -1.71 1.56 18.46
C HIS A 78 -2.86 2.22 19.23
N ARG A 79 -3.58 1.48 20.09
CA ARG A 79 -4.64 2.04 20.95
C ARG A 79 -4.18 3.18 21.83
N ARG A 80 -2.95 3.11 22.32
CA ARG A 80 -2.36 4.13 23.20
C ARG A 80 -1.71 5.28 22.45
N GLY A 81 -1.68 5.24 21.11
CA GLY A 81 -0.97 6.23 20.29
C GLY A 81 0.54 6.24 20.56
N VAL A 82 1.10 5.09 20.94
CA VAL A 82 2.55 4.92 21.15
C VAL A 82 3.12 4.20 19.93
N PRO A 83 4.22 4.71 19.32
CA PRO A 83 4.86 4.03 18.20
C PRO A 83 5.18 2.57 18.54
N VAL A 84 4.84 1.67 17.61
CA VAL A 84 5.13 0.24 17.76
C VAL A 84 6.63 0.03 17.57
N PRO A 85 7.35 -0.55 18.56
CA PRO A 85 8.78 -0.78 18.41
C PRO A 85 9.07 -1.81 17.31
N ASN A 86 10.05 -1.55 16.44
CA ASN A 86 10.48 -2.51 15.41
C ASN A 86 10.85 -3.87 16.02
N GLN A 87 11.44 -3.89 17.21
CA GLN A 87 11.81 -5.12 17.91
C GLN A 87 10.59 -6.01 18.25
N LEU A 88 9.40 -5.43 18.42
CA LEU A 88 8.16 -6.18 18.59
C LEU A 88 7.73 -6.82 17.27
N LEU A 89 7.78 -6.06 16.17
CA LEU A 89 7.39 -6.51 14.84
C LEU A 89 8.34 -7.61 14.32
N GLU A 90 9.65 -7.40 14.44
CA GLU A 90 10.70 -8.37 14.12
C GLU A 90 10.54 -9.65 14.95
N ARG A 91 10.22 -9.52 16.25
CA ARG A 91 9.97 -10.70 17.06
C ARG A 91 8.74 -11.45 16.57
N LEU A 92 7.65 -10.74 16.28
CA LEU A 92 6.42 -11.36 15.80
C LEU A 92 6.67 -12.14 14.51
N THR A 93 7.25 -11.52 13.48
CA THR A 93 7.53 -12.22 12.21
C THR A 93 8.52 -13.38 12.36
N SER A 94 9.48 -13.30 13.29
CA SER A 94 10.41 -14.40 13.57
C SER A 94 9.76 -15.68 14.11
N LEU A 95 8.49 -15.63 14.55
CA LEU A 95 7.74 -16.80 15.01
C LEU A 95 7.14 -17.62 13.87
N GLY A 96 7.20 -17.17 12.61
CA GLY A 96 6.78 -17.97 11.46
C GLY A 96 5.27 -18.25 11.43
N ALA A 97 4.88 -19.51 11.28
CA ALA A 97 3.49 -19.92 11.03
C ALA A 97 2.53 -19.48 12.16
N GLU A 98 2.99 -19.52 13.41
CA GLU A 98 2.22 -19.07 14.57
C GLU A 98 1.91 -17.56 14.50
N ALA A 99 2.83 -16.76 13.95
CA ALA A 99 2.59 -15.34 13.70
C ALA A 99 1.63 -15.12 12.54
N GLU A 100 1.76 -15.89 11.46
CA GLU A 100 0.82 -15.84 10.34
C GLU A 100 -0.61 -16.11 10.84
N GLU A 101 -0.82 -17.15 11.63
CA GLU A 101 -2.13 -17.47 12.22
C GLU A 101 -2.66 -16.33 13.11
N ALA A 102 -1.83 -15.78 13.99
CA ALA A 102 -2.22 -14.68 14.86
C ALA A 102 -2.59 -13.39 14.09
N LEU A 103 -1.84 -13.07 13.04
CA LEU A 103 -2.11 -11.92 12.17
C LEU A 103 -3.38 -12.13 11.34
N LEU A 104 -3.62 -13.33 10.81
CA LEU A 104 -4.87 -13.67 10.11
C LEU A 104 -6.08 -13.55 11.05
N ALA A 105 -5.94 -13.99 12.30
CA ALA A 105 -6.97 -13.81 13.33
C ALA A 105 -7.22 -12.32 13.60
N LEU A 106 -6.18 -11.49 13.60
CA LEU A 106 -6.33 -10.03 13.71
C LEU A 106 -7.10 -9.43 12.52
N LEU A 107 -6.82 -9.86 11.28
CA LEU A 107 -7.57 -9.39 10.10
C LEU A 107 -9.05 -9.76 10.14
N ALA A 108 -9.42 -10.77 10.94
CA ALA A 108 -10.79 -11.22 11.11
C ALA A 108 -11.60 -10.40 12.14
N ARG A 109 -10.94 -9.59 12.96
CA ARG A 109 -11.56 -8.81 14.04
C ARG A 109 -12.15 -7.51 13.52
N GLU A 110 -13.43 -7.28 13.81
CA GLU A 110 -14.10 -6.01 13.50
C GLU A 110 -13.74 -4.88 14.48
N ASP A 111 -13.28 -5.23 15.68
CA ASP A 111 -12.93 -4.30 16.76
C ASP A 111 -11.44 -3.88 16.75
N ALA A 112 -10.65 -4.40 15.81
CA ALA A 112 -9.23 -4.13 15.73
C ALA A 112 -8.97 -2.65 15.35
N PRO A 113 -7.98 -1.98 15.97
CA PRO A 113 -7.56 -0.66 15.53
C PRO A 113 -7.11 -0.71 14.07
N GLN A 114 -7.51 0.29 13.27
CA GLN A 114 -7.24 0.31 11.83
C GLN A 114 -5.73 0.23 11.54
N GLU A 115 -4.91 0.94 12.29
CA GLU A 115 -3.45 0.92 12.17
C GLU A 115 -2.86 -0.47 12.46
N SER A 116 -3.49 -1.24 13.35
CA SER A 116 -3.08 -2.61 13.65
C SER A 116 -3.40 -3.56 12.49
N VAL A 117 -4.57 -3.37 11.85
CA VAL A 117 -4.95 -4.12 10.63
C VAL A 117 -3.97 -3.82 9.50
N LEU A 118 -3.66 -2.53 9.27
CA LEU A 118 -2.70 -2.14 8.22
C LEU A 118 -1.29 -2.72 8.49
N THR A 119 -0.82 -2.63 9.74
CA THR A 119 0.46 -3.24 10.13
C THR A 119 0.46 -4.75 9.88
N ALA A 120 -0.64 -5.44 10.20
CA ALA A 120 -0.76 -6.88 9.96
C ALA A 120 -0.71 -7.24 8.48
N VAL A 121 -1.31 -6.43 7.60
CA VAL A 121 -1.21 -6.63 6.14
C VAL A 121 0.24 -6.51 5.67
N SER A 122 0.97 -5.49 6.15
CA SER A 122 2.39 -5.31 5.81
C SER A 122 3.23 -6.50 6.28
N LEU A 123 3.07 -6.94 7.54
CA LEU A 123 3.80 -8.09 8.09
C LEU A 123 3.50 -9.39 7.33
N LEU A 124 2.24 -9.65 6.98
CA LEU A 124 1.87 -10.82 6.18
C LEU A 124 2.51 -10.76 4.78
N GLY A 125 2.66 -9.57 4.21
CA GLY A 125 3.39 -9.35 2.96
C GLY A 125 4.89 -9.63 3.08
N GLU A 126 5.54 -9.16 4.14
CA GLU A 126 6.95 -9.47 4.45
C GLU A 126 7.19 -10.97 4.65
N MET A 127 6.20 -11.67 5.19
CA MET A 127 6.20 -13.12 5.35
C MET A 127 5.85 -13.88 4.04
N GLU A 128 5.60 -13.18 2.93
CA GLU A 128 5.16 -13.73 1.65
C GLU A 128 3.89 -14.59 1.76
N SER A 129 3.00 -14.25 2.72
CA SER A 129 1.77 -15.00 2.96
C SER A 129 0.72 -14.74 1.88
N SER A 130 0.22 -15.83 1.29
CA SER A 130 -0.96 -15.79 0.40
C SER A 130 -2.26 -16.19 1.11
N ALA A 131 -2.18 -16.61 2.37
CA ALA A 131 -3.33 -16.99 3.19
C ALA A 131 -4.44 -15.91 3.30
N PRO A 132 -4.14 -14.59 3.38
CA PRO A 132 -5.18 -13.57 3.51
C PRO A 132 -5.87 -13.22 2.18
N MET A 133 -5.53 -13.86 1.06
CA MET A 133 -6.05 -13.50 -0.27
C MET A 133 -7.58 -13.37 -0.31
N ALA A 134 -8.31 -14.36 0.23
CA ALA A 134 -9.77 -14.32 0.25
C ALA A 134 -10.31 -13.12 1.05
N ARG A 135 -9.61 -12.73 2.12
CA ARG A 135 -9.97 -11.56 2.94
C ARG A 135 -9.71 -10.25 2.20
N TYR A 136 -8.60 -10.14 1.49
CA TYR A 136 -8.27 -8.96 0.69
C TYR A 136 -9.25 -8.76 -0.46
N VAL A 137 -9.61 -9.84 -1.15
CA VAL A 137 -10.67 -9.82 -2.17
C VAL A 137 -11.99 -9.34 -1.55
N ASP A 138 -12.38 -9.88 -0.40
CA ASP A 138 -13.62 -9.52 0.30
C ASP A 138 -13.68 -8.03 0.72
N TRP A 139 -12.56 -7.44 1.13
CA TRP A 139 -12.48 -6.00 1.41
C TRP A 139 -12.68 -5.17 0.14
N ILE A 140 -12.08 -5.58 -0.99
CA ILE A 140 -12.20 -4.85 -2.25
C ILE A 140 -13.61 -5.00 -2.84
N VAL A 141 -14.25 -6.17 -2.71
CA VAL A 141 -15.66 -6.37 -3.12
C VAL A 141 -16.56 -5.31 -2.50
N ARG A 142 -16.32 -4.95 -1.22
CA ARG A 142 -17.16 -3.99 -0.46
C ARG A 142 -16.56 -2.58 -0.40
N ARG A 143 -15.53 -2.29 -1.19
CA ARG A 143 -14.77 -1.04 -1.16
C ARG A 143 -15.65 0.19 -1.33
N ALA A 144 -15.47 1.18 -0.45
CA ALA A 144 -15.98 2.54 -0.61
C ALA A 144 -14.98 3.41 -1.42
N GLU A 145 -15.35 4.63 -1.81
CA GLU A 145 -14.45 5.50 -2.62
C GLU A 145 -13.13 5.87 -1.92
N HIS A 146 -13.13 5.91 -0.58
CA HIS A 146 -11.96 6.12 0.27
C HIS A 146 -11.89 5.01 1.30
N ASP A 147 -11.01 4.04 1.09
CA ASP A 147 -10.86 2.85 1.93
C ASP A 147 -9.40 2.41 1.92
N ASP A 148 -8.60 2.96 2.84
CA ASP A 148 -7.16 2.67 2.97
C ASP A 148 -6.88 1.16 3.10
N ARG A 149 -7.82 0.44 3.73
CA ARG A 149 -7.72 -1.02 3.92
C ARG A 149 -7.87 -1.74 2.58
N ALA A 150 -8.77 -1.30 1.71
CA ALA A 150 -8.92 -1.87 0.37
C ALA A 150 -7.75 -1.51 -0.55
N GLU A 151 -7.15 -0.32 -0.38
CA GLU A 151 -5.95 0.11 -1.12
C GLU A 151 -4.74 -0.77 -0.76
N MET A 152 -4.47 -0.94 0.54
CA MET A 152 -3.41 -1.84 1.00
C MET A 152 -3.64 -3.29 0.56
N ALA A 153 -4.90 -3.76 0.57
CA ALA A 153 -5.25 -5.08 0.06
C ALA A 153 -4.97 -5.24 -1.44
N ALA A 154 -5.18 -4.19 -2.25
CA ALA A 154 -4.91 -4.23 -3.67
C ALA A 154 -3.42 -4.33 -3.97
N GLU A 155 -2.59 -3.61 -3.22
CA GLU A 155 -1.12 -3.73 -3.29
C GLU A 155 -0.67 -5.14 -2.90
N ALA A 156 -1.18 -5.67 -1.79
CA ALA A 156 -0.86 -7.01 -1.32
C ALA A 156 -1.29 -8.10 -2.31
N LEU A 157 -2.48 -8.00 -2.90
CA LEU A 157 -2.92 -8.93 -3.95
C LEU A 157 -2.05 -8.83 -5.21
N THR A 158 -1.64 -7.63 -5.61
CA THR A 158 -0.75 -7.47 -6.76
C THR A 158 0.61 -8.12 -6.49
N ALA A 159 1.15 -7.99 -5.26
CA ALA A 159 2.40 -8.64 -4.86
C ALA A 159 2.32 -10.17 -4.85
N MET A 160 1.14 -10.77 -4.62
CA MET A 160 0.93 -12.22 -4.70
C MET A 160 1.02 -12.79 -6.13
N GLY A 161 1.07 -11.93 -7.16
CA GLY A 161 1.27 -12.33 -8.54
C GLY A 161 0.05 -13.00 -9.19
N ALA A 162 0.27 -13.71 -10.30
CA ALA A 162 -0.80 -14.24 -11.17
C ALA A 162 -1.78 -15.21 -10.49
N ALA A 163 -1.45 -15.74 -9.32
CA ALA A 163 -2.35 -16.59 -8.52
C ALA A 163 -3.66 -15.88 -8.13
N VAL A 164 -3.66 -14.53 -8.07
CA VAL A 164 -4.86 -13.75 -7.69
C VAL A 164 -5.90 -13.63 -8.80
N VAL A 165 -5.54 -13.90 -10.06
CA VAL A 165 -6.40 -13.64 -11.22
C VAL A 165 -7.73 -14.39 -11.12
N ALA A 166 -7.70 -15.70 -10.88
CA ALA A 166 -8.92 -16.50 -10.82
C ALA A 166 -9.82 -16.14 -9.62
N PRO A 167 -9.28 -15.98 -8.38
CA PRO A 167 -10.07 -15.51 -7.24
C PRO A 167 -10.68 -14.13 -7.45
N VAL A 168 -9.92 -13.16 -7.97
CA VAL A 168 -10.44 -11.81 -8.22
C VAL A 168 -11.56 -11.85 -9.27
N LEU A 169 -11.33 -12.51 -10.41
CA LEU A 169 -12.34 -12.62 -11.48
C LEU A 169 -13.63 -13.30 -11.02
N ALA A 170 -13.56 -14.21 -10.04
CA ALA A 170 -14.75 -14.87 -9.49
C ALA A 170 -15.68 -13.90 -8.73
N HIS A 171 -15.16 -12.79 -8.21
CA HIS A 171 -15.90 -11.83 -7.39
C HIS A 171 -16.16 -10.48 -8.05
N VAL A 172 -15.74 -10.29 -9.32
CA VAL A 172 -15.92 -9.02 -10.05
C VAL A 172 -17.38 -8.59 -10.08
N GLU A 173 -18.33 -9.49 -10.37
CA GLU A 173 -19.75 -9.13 -10.51
C GLU A 173 -20.39 -8.67 -9.21
N GLU A 174 -19.90 -9.18 -8.07
CA GLU A 174 -20.41 -8.86 -6.73
C GLU A 174 -19.84 -7.54 -6.20
N ALA A 175 -18.77 -7.03 -6.80
CA ALA A 175 -18.05 -5.87 -6.32
C ALA A 175 -18.81 -4.55 -6.55
N THR A 176 -18.62 -3.60 -5.63
CA THR A 176 -19.03 -2.20 -5.81
C THR A 176 -18.36 -1.59 -7.05
N PRO A 177 -18.85 -0.46 -7.60
CA PRO A 177 -18.16 0.22 -8.70
C PRO A 177 -16.69 0.53 -8.39
N SER A 178 -16.41 1.00 -7.17
CA SER A 178 -15.06 1.27 -6.68
C SER A 178 -14.23 0.00 -6.51
N GLY A 179 -14.85 -1.13 -6.16
CA GLY A 179 -14.20 -2.44 -6.12
C GLY A 179 -13.85 -2.99 -7.51
N LYS A 180 -14.75 -2.84 -8.49
CA LYS A 180 -14.51 -3.21 -9.89
C LYS A 180 -13.35 -2.42 -10.50
N GLU A 181 -13.27 -1.12 -10.19
CA GLU A 181 -12.13 -0.26 -10.57
C GLU A 181 -10.81 -0.80 -10.04
N THR A 182 -10.75 -1.10 -8.74
CA THR A 182 -9.56 -1.65 -8.08
C THR A 182 -9.20 -3.03 -8.63
N PHE A 183 -10.19 -3.91 -8.84
CA PHE A 183 -9.96 -5.21 -9.46
C PHE A 183 -9.40 -5.10 -10.88
N LEU A 184 -9.90 -4.19 -11.70
CA LEU A 184 -9.34 -3.96 -13.02
C LEU A 184 -7.87 -3.53 -12.93
N ASP A 185 -7.53 -2.59 -12.04
CA ASP A 185 -6.14 -2.13 -11.89
C ASP A 185 -5.18 -3.27 -11.49
N ILE A 186 -5.60 -4.14 -10.55
CA ILE A 186 -4.85 -5.35 -10.18
C ILE A 186 -4.69 -6.27 -11.40
N LEU A 187 -5.81 -6.60 -12.07
CA LEU A 187 -5.85 -7.58 -13.16
C LEU A 187 -5.08 -7.12 -14.40
N CYS A 188 -4.98 -5.82 -14.67
CA CYS A 188 -4.18 -5.29 -15.78
C CYS A 188 -2.68 -5.61 -15.65
N ASN A 189 -2.18 -5.97 -14.46
CA ASN A 189 -0.80 -6.47 -14.29
C ASN A 189 -0.61 -7.92 -14.77
N PHE A 190 -1.70 -8.64 -15.05
CA PHE A 190 -1.71 -10.07 -15.35
C PHE A 190 -2.56 -10.37 -16.61
N PRO A 191 -2.16 -9.90 -17.81
CA PRO A 191 -2.92 -10.12 -19.03
C PRO A 191 -2.99 -11.61 -19.40
N GLY A 192 -4.04 -12.00 -20.14
CA GLY A 192 -4.19 -13.35 -20.69
C GLY A 192 -5.59 -13.95 -20.54
N ASP A 193 -6.44 -13.38 -19.68
CA ASP A 193 -7.84 -13.78 -19.52
C ASP A 193 -8.77 -12.74 -20.18
N GLU A 194 -9.63 -13.18 -21.09
CA GLU A 194 -10.53 -12.29 -21.86
C GLU A 194 -11.54 -11.54 -20.99
N ARG A 195 -11.84 -12.05 -19.79
CA ARG A 195 -12.74 -11.41 -18.84
C ARG A 195 -12.17 -10.09 -18.32
N ILE A 196 -10.83 -9.94 -18.29
CA ILE A 196 -10.17 -8.70 -17.88
C ILE A 196 -10.45 -7.58 -18.88
N LEU A 197 -10.30 -7.88 -20.17
CA LEU A 197 -10.67 -6.96 -21.24
C LEU A 197 -12.16 -6.62 -21.17
N ALA A 198 -13.02 -7.63 -21.01
CA ALA A 198 -14.47 -7.42 -20.91
C ALA A 198 -14.84 -6.47 -19.76
N LEU A 199 -14.20 -6.61 -18.60
CA LEU A 199 -14.36 -5.71 -17.45
C LEU A 199 -13.92 -4.27 -17.80
N GLY A 200 -12.73 -4.09 -18.38
CA GLY A 200 -12.24 -2.77 -18.78
C GLY A 200 -13.14 -2.07 -19.79
N LEU A 201 -13.63 -2.81 -20.78
CA LEU A 201 -14.56 -2.28 -21.78
C LEU A 201 -15.95 -1.96 -21.20
N ALA A 202 -16.41 -2.73 -20.21
CA ALA A 202 -17.64 -2.43 -19.49
C ALA A 202 -17.51 -1.15 -18.67
N LEU A 203 -16.44 -1.02 -17.90
CA LEU A 203 -16.18 0.16 -17.07
C LEU A 203 -16.00 1.43 -17.89
N LEU A 204 -15.24 1.38 -19.00
CA LEU A 204 -15.11 2.52 -19.92
C LEU A 204 -16.48 3.03 -20.42
N ARG A 205 -17.43 2.12 -20.67
CA ARG A 205 -18.77 2.46 -21.16
C ARG A 205 -19.69 2.97 -20.07
N GLU A 206 -19.62 2.36 -18.89
CA GLU A 206 -20.56 2.57 -17.78
C GLU A 206 -20.19 3.79 -16.93
N ARG A 207 -18.92 4.25 -17.00
CA ARG A 207 -18.34 5.28 -16.14
C ARG A 207 -17.61 6.35 -16.97
N PRO A 208 -18.31 7.11 -17.84
CA PRO A 208 -17.71 8.11 -18.72
C PRO A 208 -16.97 9.22 -17.96
N GLU A 209 -17.33 9.47 -16.70
CA GLU A 209 -16.67 10.43 -15.82
C GLU A 209 -15.24 10.03 -15.40
N LYS A 210 -14.85 8.78 -15.65
CA LYS A 210 -13.50 8.23 -15.40
C LYS A 210 -12.84 7.69 -16.67
N THR A 211 -13.18 8.26 -17.83
CA THR A 211 -12.68 7.82 -19.14
C THR A 211 -11.14 7.77 -19.18
N ALA A 212 -10.47 8.83 -18.74
CA ALA A 212 -9.00 8.88 -18.65
C ALA A 212 -8.40 7.68 -17.89
N LEU A 213 -8.97 7.31 -16.74
CA LEU A 213 -8.51 6.18 -15.93
C LEU A 213 -8.64 4.85 -16.69
N PHE A 214 -9.82 4.56 -17.25
CA PHE A 214 -10.05 3.28 -17.93
C PHE A 214 -9.30 3.18 -19.26
N ALA A 215 -9.10 4.30 -19.96
CA ALA A 215 -8.22 4.35 -21.12
C ALA A 215 -6.79 3.96 -20.75
N SER A 216 -6.24 4.54 -19.68
CA SER A 216 -4.91 4.22 -19.16
C SER A 216 -4.79 2.74 -18.77
N LEU A 217 -5.78 2.19 -18.05
CA LEU A 217 -5.80 0.78 -17.66
C LEU A 217 -5.92 -0.18 -18.84
N LEU A 218 -6.71 0.15 -19.87
CA LEU A 218 -6.80 -0.64 -21.11
C LEU A 218 -5.50 -0.57 -21.92
N GLY A 219 -4.82 0.58 -21.95
CA GLY A 219 -3.49 0.72 -22.52
C GLY A 219 -2.46 -0.16 -21.79
N LYS A 220 -2.48 -0.12 -20.44
CA LYS A 220 -1.63 -0.96 -19.58
C LYS A 220 -1.88 -2.46 -19.79
N LEU A 221 -3.14 -2.87 -19.97
CA LEU A 221 -3.51 -4.26 -20.26
C LEU A 221 -2.85 -4.78 -21.54
N GLY A 222 -2.63 -3.91 -22.53
CA GLY A 222 -1.90 -4.25 -23.75
C GLY A 222 -2.68 -5.11 -24.74
N ASP A 223 -4.02 -5.20 -24.65
CA ASP A 223 -4.85 -5.99 -25.56
C ASP A 223 -5.42 -5.13 -26.71
N PRO A 224 -4.96 -5.31 -27.96
CA PRO A 224 -5.40 -4.49 -29.10
C PRO A 224 -6.89 -4.58 -29.42
N ARG A 225 -7.60 -5.59 -28.89
CA ARG A 225 -9.06 -5.68 -29.03
C ARG A 225 -9.79 -4.53 -28.33
N ALA A 226 -9.11 -3.76 -27.47
CA ALA A 226 -9.66 -2.54 -26.88
C ALA A 226 -9.72 -1.35 -27.86
N ILE A 227 -8.92 -1.33 -28.93
CA ILE A 227 -8.77 -0.19 -29.85
C ILE A 227 -10.12 0.32 -30.38
N PRO A 228 -11.05 -0.52 -30.88
CA PRO A 228 -12.31 -0.01 -31.42
C PRO A 228 -13.15 0.77 -30.40
N ALA A 229 -13.16 0.32 -29.15
CA ALA A 229 -13.90 1.00 -28.08
C ALA A 229 -13.21 2.31 -27.66
N LEU A 230 -11.88 2.32 -27.59
CA LEU A 230 -11.10 3.52 -27.29
C LEU A 230 -11.27 4.57 -28.41
N GLN A 231 -11.23 4.17 -29.67
CA GLN A 231 -11.50 5.06 -30.81
C GLN A 231 -12.92 5.60 -30.78
N GLN A 232 -13.92 4.76 -30.46
CA GLN A 232 -15.30 5.22 -30.30
C GLN A 232 -15.43 6.26 -29.17
N ALA A 233 -14.73 6.08 -28.05
CA ALA A 233 -14.70 7.06 -26.96
C ALA A 233 -13.98 8.36 -27.37
N LEU A 234 -12.92 8.26 -28.19
CA LEU A 234 -12.18 9.40 -28.73
C LEU A 234 -13.04 10.27 -29.68
N ASP A 235 -13.94 9.63 -30.42
CA ASP A 235 -14.87 10.30 -31.34
C ASP A 235 -16.09 10.90 -30.62
N ALA A 236 -16.24 10.69 -29.30
CA ALA A 236 -17.37 11.21 -28.56
C ALA A 236 -17.37 12.77 -28.56
N PRO A 237 -18.54 13.41 -28.76
CA PRO A 237 -18.63 14.86 -28.69
C PRO A 237 -18.40 15.32 -27.25
N GLY A 238 -17.67 16.42 -27.07
CA GLY A 238 -17.49 17.03 -25.75
C GLY A 238 -16.52 16.34 -24.79
N ILE A 239 -15.64 15.44 -25.25
CA ILE A 239 -14.55 14.93 -24.42
C ILE A 239 -13.63 16.07 -23.95
N HIS A 240 -13.17 15.97 -22.71
CA HIS A 240 -12.20 16.91 -22.15
C HIS A 240 -10.78 16.56 -22.61
N TYR A 241 -9.86 17.54 -22.51
CA TYR A 241 -8.50 17.37 -23.02
C TYR A 241 -7.75 16.20 -22.36
N LEU A 242 -7.95 15.99 -21.04
CA LEU A 242 -7.33 14.88 -20.32
C LEU A 242 -7.82 13.50 -20.84
N ASP A 243 -9.13 13.34 -21.02
CA ASP A 243 -9.70 12.09 -21.55
C ASP A 243 -9.20 11.82 -22.97
N TYR A 244 -9.14 12.86 -23.81
CA TYR A 244 -8.58 12.75 -25.16
C TYR A 244 -7.12 12.28 -25.15
N LEU A 245 -6.29 12.86 -24.26
CA LEU A 245 -4.89 12.51 -24.16
C LEU A 245 -4.70 11.04 -23.77
N GLU A 246 -5.38 10.58 -22.72
CA GLU A 246 -5.27 9.18 -22.26
C GLU A 246 -5.85 8.19 -23.28
N LEU A 247 -6.97 8.52 -23.94
CA LEU A 247 -7.52 7.70 -25.01
C LEU A 247 -6.55 7.59 -26.19
N ARG A 248 -5.93 8.70 -26.61
CA ARG A 248 -4.92 8.69 -27.67
C ARG A 248 -3.71 7.86 -27.27
N ASN A 249 -3.16 8.09 -26.08
CA ASN A 249 -2.02 7.35 -25.56
C ASN A 249 -2.31 5.84 -25.54
N ALA A 250 -3.51 5.44 -25.09
CA ALA A 250 -3.93 4.05 -25.07
C ALA A 250 -4.06 3.45 -26.48
N VAL A 251 -4.70 4.15 -27.43
CA VAL A 251 -4.83 3.68 -28.82
C VAL A 251 -3.44 3.49 -29.47
N GLU A 252 -2.56 4.48 -29.33
CA GLU A 252 -1.20 4.43 -29.89
C GLU A 252 -0.35 3.33 -29.25
N ALA A 253 -0.41 3.16 -27.92
CA ALA A 253 0.29 2.10 -27.21
C ALA A 253 -0.13 0.69 -27.67
N LEU A 254 -1.39 0.54 -28.08
CA LEU A 254 -1.93 -0.71 -28.62
C LEU A 254 -1.66 -0.90 -30.12
N GLY A 255 -1.00 0.06 -30.78
CA GLY A 255 -0.67 0.01 -32.21
C GLY A 255 -1.79 0.51 -33.13
N GLY A 256 -2.77 1.23 -32.60
CA GLY A 256 -3.80 1.91 -33.38
C GLY A 256 -3.35 3.30 -33.84
N ASP A 257 -3.97 3.79 -34.90
CA ASP A 257 -3.77 5.15 -35.40
C ASP A 257 -4.87 6.09 -34.89
N VAL A 258 -4.47 7.26 -34.41
CA VAL A 258 -5.37 8.38 -34.13
C VAL A 258 -5.25 9.42 -35.25
N ARG A 259 -6.35 9.65 -35.98
CA ARG A 259 -6.35 10.49 -37.18
C ARG A 259 -6.93 11.89 -36.98
N CYS A 260 -7.55 12.16 -35.84
CA CYS A 260 -8.28 13.40 -35.59
C CYS A 260 -7.54 14.29 -34.58
N GLU A 261 -6.93 15.36 -35.06
CA GLU A 261 -6.54 16.47 -34.18
C GLU A 261 -7.80 17.29 -33.83
N ARG A 262 -8.04 17.48 -32.54
CA ARG A 262 -9.18 18.23 -32.02
C ARG A 262 -8.71 19.53 -31.39
N ASP A 263 -9.50 20.58 -31.54
CA ASP A 263 -9.27 21.87 -30.86
C ASP A 263 -9.85 21.81 -29.44
N PHE A 264 -8.98 22.05 -28.45
CA PHE A 264 -9.32 22.10 -27.03
C PHE A 264 -9.16 23.51 -26.45
N SER A 265 -9.13 24.54 -27.30
CA SER A 265 -9.10 25.94 -26.86
C SER A 265 -10.24 26.22 -25.88
N GLY A 266 -9.90 26.73 -24.69
CA GLY A 266 -10.86 26.99 -23.61
C GLY A 266 -11.10 25.82 -22.64
N ASP A 267 -10.52 24.64 -22.87
CA ASP A 267 -10.47 23.58 -21.85
C ASP A 267 -9.51 23.99 -20.71
N PRO A 268 -9.93 23.91 -19.43
CA PRO A 268 -9.10 24.35 -18.30
C PRO A 268 -7.76 23.63 -18.20
N TYR A 269 -7.73 22.32 -18.47
CA TYR A 269 -6.52 21.51 -18.37
C TYR A 269 -5.57 21.84 -19.52
N TYR A 270 -6.09 21.95 -20.75
CA TYR A 270 -5.31 22.37 -21.92
C TYR A 270 -4.68 23.77 -21.74
N GLU A 271 -5.47 24.73 -21.27
CA GLU A 271 -5.00 26.11 -21.03
C GLU A 271 -3.98 26.19 -19.89
N SER A 272 -4.07 25.31 -18.88
CA SER A 272 -3.09 25.25 -17.80
C SER A 272 -1.71 24.80 -18.31
N LEU A 273 -1.67 23.77 -19.17
CA LEU A 273 -0.44 23.25 -19.76
C LEU A 273 0.18 24.26 -20.73
N ARG A 274 -0.63 24.91 -21.57
CA ARG A 274 -0.16 25.97 -22.49
C ARG A 274 0.47 27.18 -21.77
N ARG A 275 0.18 27.38 -20.48
CA ARG A 275 0.77 28.47 -19.67
C ARG A 275 2.06 28.06 -18.95
N MET A 276 2.36 26.77 -18.89
CA MET A 276 3.59 26.22 -18.29
C MET A 276 4.72 26.08 -19.31
N GLU A 277 4.40 26.09 -20.60
CA GLU A 277 5.34 26.17 -21.74
C GLU A 277 5.74 27.61 -22.06
#